data_AF-A0A9K3DBK1-F1
#
_entry.id   AF-A0A9K3DBK1-F1
#
_cell.length_a   1.000
_cell.length_b   1.000
_cell.length_c   1.000
_cell.angle_alpha   90.00
_cell.angle_beta   90.00
_cell.angle_gamma   90.00
#
_symmetry.space_group_name_H-M   'P 1'
#
loop_
_entity.id
_entity.type
_entity.pdbx_description
1 polymer ?
#
loop_
_entity_poly.entity_id
_entity_poly.type
_entity_poly.pdbx_seq_one_letter_code
_entity_poly.pdbx_strand_id
1 'polypeptide(L)' 'VADSAQLAQWLRNCDGRSYGALKDLTGVTVPFHMAGGAPFDLHFHYIQGDPYASPSLLEARLPPQTVGIPME' A
#
# COMPACT_ATOMS: atom_id res chain seq x y z
N VAL A 1 -7.69 1.00 7.46
CA VAL A 1 -7.79 1.53 6.09
C VAL A 1 -8.39 0.43 5.23
N ALA A 2 -9.51 0.68 4.54
CA ALA A 2 -10.25 -0.37 3.84
C ALA A 2 -10.09 -0.39 2.30
N ASP A 3 -9.67 0.71 1.67
CA ASP A 3 -9.50 0.85 0.22
C ASP A 3 -8.50 1.98 -0.13
N SER A 4 -8.18 2.16 -1.42
CA SER A 4 -7.24 3.20 -1.88
C SER A 4 -7.68 4.64 -1.58
N ALA A 5 -8.98 4.95 -1.59
CA ALA A 5 -9.47 6.30 -1.30
C ALA A 5 -9.31 6.63 0.19
N GLN A 6 -9.63 5.68 1.06
CA GLN A 6 -9.38 5.78 2.49
C GLN A 6 -7.89 5.84 2.80
N LEU A 7 -7.05 5.07 2.09
CA LEU A 7 -5.60 5.13 2.24
C LEU A 7 -5.09 6.54 1.92
N ALA A 8 -5.54 7.12 0.80
CA ALA A 8 -5.15 8.46 0.41
C ALA A 8 -5.58 9.51 1.45
N GLN A 9 -6.79 9.40 2.00
CA GLN A 9 -7.24 10.30 3.06
C GLN A 9 -6.44 10.11 4.35
N TRP A 10 -6.16 8.86 4.72
CA TRP A 10 -5.38 8.54 5.90
C TRP A 10 -3.95 9.10 5.79
N LEU A 11 -3.31 8.94 4.63
CA LEU A 11 -1.98 9.50 4.35
C LEU A 11 -1.97 11.02 4.41
N ARG A 12 -3.01 11.69 3.89
CA ARG A 12 -3.17 13.15 4.04
C ARG A 12 -3.28 13.57 5.50
N ASN A 13 -3.97 12.78 6.32
CA ASN A 13 -4.09 13.06 7.76
C ASN A 13 -2.79 12.79 8.54
N CYS A 14 -1.82 12.09 7.93
CA CYS A 14 -0.49 11.88 8.50
C CYS A 14 0.48 13.03 8.21
N ASP A 15 0.13 13.93 7.29
CA ASP A 15 0.97 15.08 6.99
C ASP A 15 1.18 15.97 8.23
N GLY A 16 2.42 16.39 8.45
CA GLY A 16 2.82 17.13 9.65
C GLY A 16 2.83 16.34 10.97
N ARG A 17 2.45 15.05 10.98
CA ARG A 17 2.56 14.19 12.17
C ARG A 17 3.94 13.57 12.27
N SER A 18 4.26 13.03 13.46
CA SER A 18 5.51 12.31 13.66
C SER A 18 5.58 11.08 12.75
N TYR A 19 6.79 10.73 12.33
CA TYR A 19 7.02 9.62 11.39
C TYR A 19 6.41 8.29 11.86
N GLY A 20 6.42 8.07 13.18
CA GLY A 20 5.80 6.90 13.81
C GLY A 20 4.30 6.73 13.51
N ALA A 21 3.60 7.79 13.08
CA ALA A 21 2.21 7.69 12.66
C ALA A 21 2.01 6.72 11.48
N LEU A 22 3.04 6.49 10.65
CA LEU A 22 2.98 5.55 9.53
C LEU A 22 2.95 4.08 9.99
N LYS A 23 3.44 3.76 11.19
CA LYS A 23 3.59 2.38 11.67
C LYS A 23 2.27 1.61 11.72
N ASP A 24 1.15 2.31 11.89
CA ASP A 24 -0.19 1.73 11.90
C ASP A 24 -0.58 1.06 10.56
N LEU A 25 0.16 1.34 9.47
CA LEU A 25 -0.01 0.63 8.20
C LEU A 25 0.64 -0.76 8.17
N THR A 26 1.48 -1.11 9.13
CA THR A 26 2.14 -2.42 9.13
C THR A 26 1.12 -3.56 9.21
N GLY A 27 1.21 -4.53 8.31
CA GLY A 27 0.29 -5.65 8.19
C GLY A 27 -1.04 -5.32 7.52
N VAL A 28 -1.28 -4.07 7.13
CA VAL A 28 -2.51 -3.67 6.42
C VAL A 28 -2.45 -4.16 4.97
N THR A 29 -3.56 -4.70 4.49
CA THR A 29 -3.80 -4.94 3.06
C THR A 29 -4.92 -4.00 2.60
N VAL A 30 -4.71 -3.31 1.49
CA VAL A 30 -5.74 -2.47 0.87
C VAL A 30 -5.99 -2.90 -0.58
N PRO A 31 -7.26 -3.07 -0.99
CA PRO A 31 -7.59 -3.15 -2.41
C PRO A 31 -7.28 -1.79 -3.05
N PHE A 32 -6.44 -1.81 -4.08
CA PHE A 32 -5.94 -0.62 -4.75
C PHE A 32 -6.46 -0.54 -6.18
N HIS A 33 -7.18 0.54 -6.47
CA HIS A 33 -7.69 0.86 -7.79
C HIS A 33 -7.03 2.13 -8.31
N MET A 34 -6.42 2.06 -9.50
CA MET A 34 -5.79 3.19 -10.17
C MET A 34 -6.47 3.45 -11.50
N ALA A 35 -6.73 4.72 -11.84
CA ALA A 35 -7.35 5.07 -13.11
C ALA A 35 -6.46 4.63 -14.28
N GLY A 36 -6.99 3.76 -15.16
CA GLY A 36 -6.26 3.19 -16.29
C GLY A 36 -5.33 2.01 -15.96
N GLY A 37 -5.30 1.55 -14.70
CA GLY A 37 -4.53 0.38 -14.26
C GLY A 37 -5.41 -0.79 -13.85
N ALA A 38 -4.83 -1.99 -13.84
CA ALA A 38 -5.47 -3.18 -13.27
C ALA A 38 -5.61 -3.05 -11.74
N PRO A 39 -6.72 -3.50 -11.14
CA PRO A 39 -6.86 -3.55 -9.69
C PRO A 39 -5.86 -4.54 -9.08
N PHE A 40 -5.36 -4.22 -7.89
CA PHE A 40 -4.42 -5.07 -7.16
C PHE A 40 -4.55 -4.91 -5.65
N ASP A 41 -4.13 -5.92 -4.89
CA ASP A 41 -4.05 -5.81 -3.43
C ASP A 41 -2.66 -5.32 -3.02
N LEU A 42 -2.59 -4.23 -2.27
CA LEU A 42 -1.35 -3.68 -1.72
C LEU A 42 -1.22 -4.06 -0.25
N HIS A 43 -0.18 -4.82 0.08
CA HIS A 43 0.14 -5.23 1.43
C HIS A 43 1.39 -4.52 1.96
N PHE A 44 1.31 -4.01 3.18
CA PHE A 44 2.41 -3.31 3.85
C PHE A 44 3.10 -4.26 4.84
N HIS A 45 4.10 -5.03 4.40
CA HIS A 45 4.80 -5.98 5.27
C HIS A 45 5.51 -5.29 6.43
N TYR A 46 6.18 -4.16 6.12
CA TYR A 46 7.00 -3.44 7.08
C TYR A 46 6.98 -1.96 6.75
N ILE A 47 6.71 -1.14 7.78
CA ILE A 47 6.87 0.30 7.71
C ILE A 47 8.12 0.68 8.48
N GLN A 48 9.02 1.40 7.82
CA GLN A 48 10.25 1.88 8.44
C GLN A 48 9.96 2.75 9.68
N GLY A 49 10.80 2.65 10.70
CA GLY A 49 10.58 3.31 11.99
C GLY A 49 10.98 4.79 12.05
N ASP A 50 11.89 5.18 11.17
CA ASP A 50 12.39 6.53 10.97
C ASP A 50 12.84 6.69 9.50
N PRO A 51 13.07 7.93 9.02
CA PRO A 51 13.42 8.19 7.61
C PRO A 51 14.76 7.64 7.13
N TYR A 52 15.64 7.21 8.05
CA TYR A 52 17.00 6.73 7.75
C TYR A 52 17.15 5.22 7.97
N ALA A 53 16.12 4.56 8.52
CA ALA A 53 16.08 3.10 8.65
C ALA A 53 16.01 2.40 7.28
N SER A 54 16.12 1.07 7.31
CA SER A 54 15.81 0.25 6.13
C SER A 54 14.43 0.63 5.58
N PRO A 55 14.28 0.69 4.25
CA PRO A 55 13.06 1.16 3.62
C PRO A 55 11.86 0.27 3.94
N SER A 56 10.67 0.86 3.92
CA SER A 56 9.41 0.12 4.04
C SER A 56 9.30 -0.95 2.95
N LEU A 57 8.77 -2.12 3.30
CA LEU A 57 8.54 -3.24 2.37
C LEU A 57 7.05 -3.36 2.07
N LEU A 58 6.70 -3.30 0.78
CA LEU A 58 5.35 -3.44 0.28
C LEU A 58 5.30 -4.55 -0.77
N GLU A 59 4.16 -5.23 -0.86
CA GLU A 59 3.87 -6.25 -1.86
C GLU A 59 2.58 -5.89 -2.61
N ALA A 60 2.59 -5.99 -3.94
CA ALA A 60 1.41 -5.84 -4.78
C ALA A 60 1.04 -7.19 -5.37
N ARG A 61 -0.19 -7.66 -5.13
CA ARG A 61 -0.71 -8.91 -5.68
C ARG A 61 -1.71 -8.61 -6.78
N LEU A 62 -1.42 -9.14 -7.97
CA LEU A 62 -2.25 -9.03 -9.16
C LEU A 62 -2.63 -10.41 -9.67
N PRO A 63 -3.88 -10.66 -10.05
CA PRO A 63 -4.22 -11.86 -10.81
C PRO A 63 -3.47 -11.87 -12.16
N PRO A 64 -2.95 -13.02 -12.63
CA PRO A 64 -2.21 -13.11 -13.91
C PRO A 64 -3.02 -12.62 -15.12
N GLN A 65 -4.33 -12.86 -15.09
CA GLN A 65 -5.27 -12.48 -16.15
C GLN A 65 -5.32 -10.96 -16.35
N THR A 66 -5.14 -10.19 -15.29
CA THR A 66 -5.20 -8.71 -15.30
C THR A 66 -3.97 -8.06 -15.93
N VAL A 67 -2.86 -8.79 -16.06
CA VAL A 67 -1.61 -8.29 -16.65
C VAL A 67 -1.30 -8.93 -18.01
N GLY A 68 -2.27 -9.65 -18.59
CA GLY A 68 -2.11 -10.30 -19.89
C GLY A 68 -1.12 -11.46 -19.90
N ILE A 69 -0.80 -12.02 -18.73
CA ILE A 69 0.05 -13.20 -18.63
C ILE A 69 -0.85 -14.43 -18.82
N PRO A 70 -0.56 -15.29 -19.81
CA PRO A 70 -1.34 -16.51 -20.03
C PRO A 70 -1.28 -17.41 -18.79
N MET A 71 -2.41 -18.00 -18.43
CA MET A 71 -2.44 -19.04 -17.41
C MET A 71 -2.03 -20.35 -18.08
N GLU A 72 -1.01 -21.02 -17.55
CA GLU A 72 -0.67 -22.40 -17.91
C GLU A 72 -1.72 -23.39 -17.42
#